data_AF-A0A7V7U1Q2-F1
#
_entry.id   AF-A0A7V7U1Q2-F1
#
_cell.length_a   1.000
_cell.length_b   1.000
_cell.length_c   1.000
_cell.angle_alpha   90.00
_cell.angle_beta   90.00
_cell.angle_gamma   90.00
#
_symmetry.space_group_name_H-M   'P 1'
#
loop_
_entity.id
_entity.type
_entity.pdbx_description
1 polymer ?
#
loop_
_entity_poly.entity_id
_entity_poly.type
_entity_poly.pdbx_seq_one_letter_code
_entity_poly.pdbx_strand_id
1 'polypeptide(L)'
;MIASVLVFALGALAATLAALLLAPLLWRKAQDFARREYDATLPATANEIRAEFDVVRAAAAMDVRRGEVEVAAMRERLGLAQAELGRANVEIAALGKRNRDAAAEMASFSAERDNFREIFAAHRDKERALSETLDEAKRDGSLNAEELEALAVRFREVSDLAEERKVELVAAETKIERLTDTLRSVERASGEKDTLIRLLRRDGDSQRESAATAGSSGAKRAAGLVPGMLAARNAAPPPTPAATAEPLPSPAEPATPPPPALASPSALAETGLDAALERTRGGGELSEAEAEGLRDRIAAVAAGVIHRTAVREGPGSPLEPLLRPAGDTPSGPHRSIADRVRALAAGRDETQPSDAPPRAE
;
A
#
# COMPACT_ATOMS: atom_id res chain seq x y z
N MET A 1 103.64 -57.44 -77.57
CA MET A 1 102.19 -57.14 -77.46
C MET A 1 101.34 -58.40 -77.29
N ILE A 2 101.49 -59.43 -78.12
CA ILE A 2 100.70 -60.69 -77.99
C ILE A 2 101.06 -61.50 -76.73
N ALA A 3 102.35 -61.59 -76.38
CA ALA A 3 102.80 -62.33 -75.19
C ALA A 3 102.23 -61.77 -73.87
N SER A 4 102.15 -60.44 -73.73
CA SER A 4 101.55 -59.79 -72.56
C SER A 4 100.03 -60.02 -72.47
N VAL A 5 99.34 -60.08 -73.61
CA VAL A 5 97.90 -60.40 -73.68
C VAL A 5 97.65 -61.85 -73.28
N LEU A 6 98.49 -62.80 -73.72
CA LEU A 6 98.34 -64.22 -73.37
C LEU A 6 98.61 -64.48 -71.88
N VAL A 7 99.64 -63.87 -71.29
CA VAL A 7 99.91 -63.99 -69.84
C VAL A 7 98.77 -63.38 -69.02
N PHE A 8 98.21 -62.25 -69.47
CA PHE A 8 97.03 -61.65 -68.84
C PHE A 8 95.80 -62.55 -68.95
N ALA A 9 95.52 -63.12 -70.13
CA ALA A 9 94.40 -64.03 -70.34
C ALA A 9 94.53 -65.32 -69.52
N LEU A 10 95.75 -65.88 -69.42
CA LEU A 10 96.04 -67.04 -68.57
C LEU A 10 95.89 -66.71 -67.08
N GLY A 11 96.35 -65.54 -66.65
CA GLY A 11 96.17 -65.06 -65.28
C GLY A 11 94.69 -64.85 -64.93
N ALA A 12 93.90 -64.28 -65.85
CA ALA A 12 92.46 -64.12 -65.69
C ALA A 12 91.73 -65.47 -65.62
N LEU A 13 92.11 -66.44 -66.47
CA LEU A 13 91.59 -67.81 -66.42
C LEU A 13 91.97 -68.55 -65.13
N ALA A 14 93.20 -68.37 -64.63
CA ALA A 14 93.64 -68.96 -63.37
C ALA A 14 92.90 -68.34 -62.17
N ALA A 15 92.67 -67.02 -62.18
CA ALA A 15 91.92 -66.33 -61.13
C ALA A 15 90.43 -66.73 -61.13
N THR A 16 89.80 -66.86 -62.30
CA THR A 16 88.41 -67.33 -62.40
C THR A 16 88.29 -68.79 -62.02
N LEU A 17 89.24 -69.64 -62.40
CA LEU A 17 89.32 -71.03 -61.93
C LEU A 17 89.43 -71.09 -60.40
N ALA A 18 90.32 -70.30 -59.79
CA ALA A 18 90.47 -70.22 -58.34
C ALA A 18 89.19 -69.71 -57.65
N ALA A 19 88.54 -68.68 -58.21
CA ALA A 19 87.27 -68.15 -57.70
C ALA A 19 86.14 -69.19 -57.78
N LEU A 20 86.05 -69.96 -58.86
CA LEU A 20 85.10 -71.08 -58.97
C LEU A 20 85.36 -72.18 -57.94
N LEU A 21 86.64 -72.42 -57.63
CA LEU A 21 87.05 -73.42 -56.64
C LEU A 21 86.74 -72.97 -55.20
N LEU A 22 86.82 -71.66 -54.92
CA LEU A 22 86.51 -71.05 -53.63
C LEU A 22 85.01 -70.77 -53.42
N ALA A 23 84.25 -70.53 -54.48
CA ALA A 23 82.81 -70.27 -54.43
C ALA A 23 82.00 -71.31 -53.62
N PRO A 24 82.16 -72.63 -53.81
CA PRO A 24 81.41 -73.62 -53.03
C PRO A 24 81.81 -73.66 -51.55
N LEU A 25 83.04 -73.25 -51.20
CA LEU A 25 83.49 -73.20 -49.80
C LEU A 25 82.84 -72.02 -49.05
N LEU A 26 82.78 -70.86 -49.69
CA LEU A 26 82.15 -69.66 -49.14
C LEU A 26 80.62 -69.81 -49.04
N TRP A 27 79.99 -70.42 -50.04
CA TRP A 27 78.54 -70.67 -50.04
C TRP A 27 78.10 -71.57 -48.89
N ARG A 28 78.85 -72.65 -48.63
CA ARG A 28 78.57 -73.57 -47.50
C ARG A 28 78.64 -72.85 -46.15
N LYS A 29 79.66 -72.00 -45.95
CA LYS A 29 79.80 -71.19 -44.73
C LYS A 29 78.64 -70.20 -44.56
N ALA A 30 78.23 -69.52 -45.62
CA ALA A 30 77.11 -68.58 -45.57
C ALA A 30 75.78 -69.28 -45.21
N GLN A 31 75.54 -70.47 -45.77
CA GLN A 31 74.37 -71.29 -45.43
C GLN A 31 74.37 -71.74 -43.97
N ASP A 32 75.52 -72.12 -43.41
CA ASP A 32 75.61 -72.51 -42.00
C ASP A 32 75.28 -71.35 -41.05
N PHE A 33 75.74 -70.14 -41.37
CA PHE A 33 75.39 -68.95 -40.58
C PHE A 33 73.90 -68.60 -40.71
N ALA A 34 73.37 -68.59 -41.93
CA ALA A 34 71.94 -68.34 -42.16
C ALA A 34 71.05 -69.38 -41.46
N ARG A 35 71.46 -70.65 -41.45
CA ARG A 35 70.74 -71.72 -40.76
C ARG A 35 70.79 -71.58 -39.25
N ARG A 36 71.95 -71.24 -38.68
CA ARG A 36 72.09 -71.02 -37.22
C ARG A 36 71.27 -69.83 -36.74
N GLU A 37 71.20 -68.77 -37.53
CA GLU A 37 70.41 -67.59 -37.20
C GLU A 37 68.90 -67.88 -37.31
N TYR A 38 68.49 -68.59 -38.36
CA TYR A 38 67.12 -69.05 -38.52
C TYR A 38 66.68 -70.02 -37.41
N ASP A 39 67.52 -71.00 -37.07
CA ASP A 39 67.28 -71.95 -35.98
C ASP A 39 67.27 -71.28 -34.58
N ALA A 40 67.91 -70.11 -34.43
CA ALA A 40 67.85 -69.32 -33.20
C ALA A 40 66.57 -68.46 -33.09
N THR A 41 65.93 -68.13 -34.21
CA THR A 41 64.69 -67.34 -34.24
C THR A 41 63.42 -68.19 -34.23
N LEU A 42 63.53 -69.47 -34.58
CA LEU A 42 62.41 -70.39 -34.56
C LEU A 42 62.45 -71.27 -33.30
N PRO A 43 61.28 -71.60 -32.73
CA PRO A 43 61.20 -72.56 -31.64
C PRO A 43 61.64 -73.93 -32.17
N ALA A 44 62.88 -74.31 -31.89
CA ALA A 44 63.51 -75.51 -32.45
C ALA A 44 63.05 -76.80 -31.73
N THR A 45 62.32 -76.68 -30.61
CA THR A 45 61.88 -77.81 -29.79
C THR A 45 60.36 -77.88 -29.63
N ALA A 46 59.79 -79.09 -29.66
CA ALA A 46 58.35 -79.31 -29.50
C ALA A 46 57.80 -78.82 -28.14
N ASN A 47 58.66 -78.72 -27.11
CA ASN A 47 58.26 -78.23 -25.79
C ASN A 47 58.10 -76.70 -25.78
N GLU A 48 58.95 -75.98 -26.51
CA GLU A 48 58.89 -74.51 -26.62
C GLU A 48 57.65 -74.06 -27.39
N ILE A 49 57.32 -74.74 -28.50
CA ILE A 49 56.07 -74.52 -29.26
C ILE A 49 54.85 -74.70 -28.36
N ARG A 50 54.82 -75.76 -27.53
CA ARG A 50 53.72 -76.01 -26.59
C ARG A 50 53.61 -74.92 -25.52
N ALA A 51 54.74 -74.45 -25.00
CA ALA A 51 54.76 -73.36 -24.03
C ALA A 51 54.21 -72.06 -24.62
N GLU A 52 54.56 -71.70 -25.86
CA GLU A 52 53.99 -70.53 -26.54
C GLU A 52 52.47 -70.67 -26.75
N PHE A 53 51.98 -71.84 -27.15
CA PHE A 53 50.55 -72.10 -27.25
C PHE A 53 49.84 -72.00 -25.90
N ASP A 54 50.46 -72.49 -24.82
CA ASP A 54 49.90 -72.37 -23.47
C ASP A 54 49.91 -70.90 -23.00
N VAL A 55 50.90 -70.08 -23.38
CA VAL A 55 50.91 -68.63 -23.13
C VAL A 55 49.77 -67.93 -23.87
N VAL A 56 49.55 -68.25 -25.15
CA VAL A 56 48.45 -67.67 -25.93
C VAL A 56 47.09 -68.11 -25.36
N ARG A 57 46.96 -69.38 -24.94
CA ARG A 57 45.75 -69.88 -24.28
C ARG A 57 45.52 -69.17 -22.95
N ALA A 58 46.56 -68.95 -22.15
CA ALA A 58 46.48 -68.23 -20.88
C ALA A 58 46.10 -66.76 -21.10
N ALA A 59 46.68 -66.09 -22.11
CA ALA A 59 46.31 -64.73 -22.48
C ALA A 59 44.84 -64.64 -22.89
N ALA A 60 44.38 -65.54 -23.77
CA ALA A 60 42.97 -65.60 -24.17
C ALA A 60 42.03 -65.87 -22.97
N ALA A 61 42.41 -66.76 -22.05
CA ALA A 61 41.64 -67.01 -20.83
C ALA A 61 41.59 -65.79 -19.90
N MET A 62 42.69 -65.03 -19.78
CA MET A 62 42.75 -63.81 -19.00
C MET A 62 41.93 -62.69 -19.62
N ASP A 63 41.93 -62.54 -20.95
CA ASP A 63 41.12 -61.55 -21.65
C ASP A 63 39.62 -61.83 -21.49
N VAL A 64 39.22 -63.09 -21.62
CA VAL A 64 37.83 -63.51 -21.32
C VAL A 64 37.49 -63.18 -19.88
N ARG A 65 38.35 -63.53 -18.92
CA ARG A 65 38.09 -63.26 -17.50
C ARG A 65 38.01 -61.76 -17.21
N ARG A 66 38.87 -60.96 -17.83
CA ARG A 66 38.86 -59.50 -17.71
C ARG A 66 37.57 -58.92 -18.25
N GLY A 67 37.11 -59.41 -19.41
CA GLY A 67 35.82 -59.04 -19.98
C GLY A 67 34.64 -59.42 -19.08
N GLU A 68 34.64 -60.62 -18.51
CA GLU A 68 33.61 -61.05 -17.54
C GLU A 68 33.57 -60.14 -16.31
N VAL A 69 34.73 -59.79 -15.75
CA VAL A 69 34.82 -58.90 -14.58
C VAL A 69 34.33 -57.50 -14.92
N GLU A 70 34.68 -56.97 -16.09
CA GLU A 70 34.21 -55.66 -16.55
C GLU A 70 32.69 -55.65 -16.75
N VAL A 71 32.14 -56.67 -17.40
CA VAL A 71 30.68 -56.82 -17.58
C VAL A 71 29.98 -56.95 -16.23
N ALA A 72 30.55 -57.70 -15.28
CA ALA A 72 30.00 -57.81 -13.92
C ALA A 72 29.99 -56.44 -13.21
N ALA A 73 31.09 -55.69 -13.27
CA ALA A 73 31.18 -54.34 -12.68
C ALA A 73 30.20 -53.36 -13.34
N MET A 74 30.01 -53.43 -14.66
CA MET A 74 29.01 -52.60 -15.35
C MET A 74 27.59 -52.96 -14.94
N ARG A 75 27.26 -54.25 -14.79
CA ARG A 75 25.94 -54.69 -14.30
C ARG A 75 25.67 -54.24 -12.88
N GLU A 76 26.67 -54.28 -12.00
CA GLU A 76 26.57 -53.76 -10.65
C GLU A 76 26.28 -52.26 -10.65
N ARG A 77 27.04 -51.47 -11.43
CA ARG A 77 26.80 -50.02 -11.60
C ARG A 77 25.41 -49.73 -12.15
N LEU A 78 24.93 -50.50 -13.13
CA LEU A 78 23.58 -50.36 -13.66
C LEU A 78 22.52 -50.66 -12.60
N GLY A 79 22.72 -51.70 -11.78
CA GLY A 79 21.83 -52.02 -10.66
C GLY A 79 21.75 -50.89 -9.63
N LEU A 80 22.89 -50.28 -9.29
CA LEU A 80 22.94 -49.13 -8.39
C LEU A 80 22.23 -47.91 -9.00
N ALA A 81 22.52 -47.57 -10.26
CA ALA A 81 21.89 -46.47 -10.96
C ALA A 81 20.36 -46.66 -11.08
N GLN A 82 19.89 -47.88 -11.34
CA GLN A 82 18.45 -48.18 -11.36
C GLN A 82 17.80 -48.02 -9.99
N ALA A 83 18.49 -48.41 -8.92
CA ALA A 83 18.00 -48.20 -7.56
C ALA A 83 17.95 -46.70 -7.19
N GLU A 84 18.93 -45.91 -7.62
CA GLU A 84 18.94 -44.45 -7.46
C GLU A 84 17.81 -43.78 -8.24
N LEU A 85 17.60 -44.15 -9.51
CA LEU A 85 16.46 -43.69 -10.31
C LEU A 85 15.13 -44.06 -9.66
N GLY A 86 15.01 -45.27 -9.10
CA GLY A 86 13.85 -45.69 -8.34
C GLY A 86 13.58 -44.78 -7.14
N ARG A 87 14.61 -44.44 -6.36
CA ARG A 87 14.49 -43.50 -5.22
C ARG A 87 14.09 -42.10 -5.68
N ALA A 88 14.75 -41.57 -6.71
CA ALA A 88 14.44 -40.25 -7.26
C ALA A 88 13.00 -40.18 -7.77
N ASN A 89 12.49 -41.22 -8.43
CA ASN A 89 11.11 -41.27 -8.90
C ASN A 89 10.10 -41.27 -7.74
N VAL A 90 10.39 -41.97 -6.63
CA VAL A 90 9.55 -41.93 -5.42
C VAL A 90 9.55 -40.53 -4.80
N GLU A 91 10.70 -39.87 -4.75
CA GLU A 91 10.81 -38.50 -4.26
C GLU A 91 10.05 -37.51 -5.15
N ILE A 92 10.19 -37.61 -6.48
CA ILE A 92 9.42 -36.80 -7.44
C ILE A 92 7.92 -37.02 -7.26
N ALA A 93 7.47 -38.26 -7.09
CA ALA A 93 6.06 -38.56 -6.82
C ALA A 93 5.58 -37.95 -5.49
N ALA A 94 6.41 -38.01 -4.45
CA ALA A 94 6.12 -37.42 -3.14
C ALA A 94 6.07 -35.89 -3.20
N LEU A 95 7.03 -35.24 -3.88
CA LEU A 95 7.04 -33.80 -4.12
C LEU A 95 5.84 -33.38 -4.97
N GLY A 96 5.50 -34.15 -6.01
CA GLY A 96 4.31 -33.91 -6.82
C GLY A 96 3.00 -34.07 -6.06
N LYS A 97 2.95 -34.90 -5.01
CA LYS A 97 1.82 -34.95 -4.08
C LYS A 97 1.78 -33.70 -3.21
N ARG A 98 2.88 -33.35 -2.53
CA ARG A 98 2.96 -32.15 -1.68
C ARG A 98 2.60 -30.88 -2.44
N ASN A 99 3.02 -30.76 -3.70
CA ASN A 99 2.71 -29.59 -4.53
C ASN A 99 1.21 -29.53 -4.87
N ARG A 100 0.57 -30.67 -5.15
CA ARG A 100 -0.89 -30.74 -5.34
C ARG A 100 -1.66 -30.42 -4.06
N ASP A 101 -1.21 -30.95 -2.93
CA ASP A 101 -1.82 -30.69 -1.63
C ASP A 101 -1.70 -29.19 -1.28
N ALA A 102 -0.52 -28.59 -1.45
CA ALA A 102 -0.30 -27.16 -1.26
C ALA A 102 -1.12 -26.30 -2.23
N ALA A 103 -1.26 -26.70 -3.49
CA ALA A 103 -2.10 -25.99 -4.46
C ALA A 103 -3.59 -26.04 -4.08
N ALA A 104 -4.05 -27.17 -3.52
CA ALA A 104 -5.42 -27.30 -3.01
C ALA A 104 -5.65 -26.41 -1.77
N GLU A 105 -4.69 -26.35 -0.85
CA GLU A 105 -4.74 -25.43 0.30
C GLU A 105 -4.74 -23.95 -0.13
N MET A 106 -3.91 -23.59 -1.12
CA MET A 106 -3.93 -22.23 -1.68
C MET A 106 -5.27 -21.89 -2.31
N ALA A 107 -5.90 -22.84 -3.00
CA ALA A 107 -7.23 -22.66 -3.58
C ALA A 107 -8.30 -22.47 -2.50
N SER A 108 -8.27 -23.25 -1.41
CA SER A 108 -9.20 -23.06 -0.28
C SER A 108 -8.99 -21.73 0.43
N PHE A 109 -7.75 -21.32 0.68
CA PHE A 109 -7.46 -20.00 1.25
C PHE A 109 -7.87 -18.85 0.33
N SER A 110 -7.72 -19.00 -1.00
CA SER A 110 -8.21 -17.98 -1.94
C SER A 110 -9.73 -17.87 -1.89
N ALA A 111 -10.44 -18.99 -1.86
CA ALA A 111 -11.90 -19.00 -1.74
C ALA A 111 -12.36 -18.38 -0.41
N GLU A 112 -11.69 -18.70 0.70
CA GLU A 112 -11.98 -18.13 2.01
C GLU A 112 -11.73 -16.61 2.04
N ARG A 113 -10.61 -16.16 1.45
CA ARG A 113 -10.29 -14.73 1.29
C ARG A 113 -11.35 -13.99 0.47
N ASP A 114 -11.85 -14.60 -0.60
CA ASP A 114 -12.85 -13.98 -1.45
C ASP A 114 -14.21 -13.92 -0.75
N ASN A 115 -14.59 -14.95 0.02
CA ASN A 115 -15.74 -14.91 0.92
C ASN A 115 -15.61 -13.80 1.98
N PHE A 116 -14.45 -13.67 2.64
CA PHE A 116 -14.22 -12.57 3.58
C PHE A 116 -14.34 -11.20 2.92
N ARG A 117 -13.85 -11.04 1.69
CA ARG A 117 -14.01 -9.78 0.94
C ARG A 117 -15.46 -9.44 0.65
N GLU A 118 -16.27 -10.43 0.27
CA GLU A 118 -17.70 -10.25 0.08
C GLU A 118 -18.39 -9.83 1.39
N ILE A 119 -18.07 -10.51 2.49
CA ILE A 119 -18.57 -10.16 3.82
C ILE A 119 -18.17 -8.72 4.18
N PHE A 120 -16.90 -8.33 4.02
CA PHE A 120 -16.45 -6.97 4.31
C PHE A 120 -17.03 -5.91 3.37
N ALA A 121 -17.33 -6.26 2.11
CA ALA A 121 -18.05 -5.37 1.20
C ALA A 121 -19.49 -5.15 1.69
N ALA A 122 -20.21 -6.21 2.01
CA ALA A 122 -21.57 -6.14 2.54
C ALA A 122 -21.64 -5.39 3.89
N HIS A 123 -20.63 -5.55 4.75
CA HIS A 123 -20.53 -4.77 5.99
C HIS A 123 -20.29 -3.29 5.72
N ARG A 124 -19.39 -2.93 4.80
CA ARG A 124 -19.18 -1.53 4.40
C ARG A 124 -20.43 -0.89 3.81
N ASP A 125 -21.20 -1.63 3.01
CA ASP A 125 -22.47 -1.14 2.46
C ASP A 125 -23.51 -0.89 3.56
N LYS A 126 -23.59 -1.80 4.55
CA LYS A 126 -24.44 -1.60 5.74
C LYS A 126 -24.00 -0.40 6.57
N GLU A 127 -22.70 -0.24 6.81
CA GLU A 127 -22.15 0.92 7.53
C GLU A 127 -22.50 2.22 6.81
N ARG A 128 -22.36 2.24 5.48
CA ARG A 128 -22.74 3.39 4.66
C ARG A 128 -24.24 3.71 4.79
N ALA A 129 -25.10 2.72 4.63
CA ALA A 129 -26.54 2.90 4.77
C ALA A 129 -26.93 3.40 6.18
N LEU A 130 -26.31 2.85 7.24
CA LEU A 130 -26.52 3.30 8.61
C LEU A 130 -26.02 4.73 8.85
N SER A 131 -24.89 5.10 8.24
CA SER A 131 -24.39 6.47 8.32
C SER A 131 -25.31 7.48 7.63
N GLU A 132 -25.85 7.11 6.47
CA GLU A 132 -26.80 7.93 5.72
C GLU A 132 -28.12 8.11 6.49
N THR A 133 -28.67 7.05 7.10
CA THR A 133 -29.88 7.16 7.92
C THR A 133 -29.65 7.95 9.20
N LEU A 134 -28.47 7.84 9.82
CA LEU A 134 -28.11 8.63 10.99
C LEU A 134 -27.98 10.11 10.67
N ASP A 135 -27.38 10.45 9.53
CA ASP A 135 -27.29 11.84 9.07
C ASP A 135 -28.66 12.41 8.72
N GLU A 136 -29.54 11.60 8.12
CA GLU A 136 -30.92 12.02 7.86
C GLU A 136 -31.71 12.26 9.15
N ALA A 137 -31.66 11.33 10.10
CA ALA A 137 -32.31 11.48 11.40
C ALA A 137 -31.78 12.71 12.17
N LYS A 138 -30.49 13.05 12.02
CA LYS A 138 -29.92 14.29 12.58
C LYS A 138 -30.49 15.53 11.90
N ARG A 139 -30.64 15.54 10.58
CA ARG A 139 -31.26 16.65 9.83
C ARG A 139 -32.71 16.85 10.27
N ASP A 140 -33.50 15.79 10.30
CA ASP A 140 -34.88 15.82 10.78
C ASP A 140 -34.97 16.32 12.22
N GLY A 141 -34.06 15.86 13.08
CA GLY A 141 -33.93 16.34 14.45
C GLY A 141 -33.66 17.84 14.54
N SER A 142 -32.77 18.37 13.68
CA SER A 142 -32.49 19.81 13.63
C SER A 142 -33.68 20.64 13.14
N LEU A 143 -34.38 20.19 12.10
CA LEU A 143 -35.59 20.85 11.59
C LEU A 143 -36.69 20.88 12.65
N ASN A 144 -36.94 19.75 13.32
CA ASN A 144 -37.92 19.68 14.41
C ASN A 144 -37.54 20.62 15.58
N ALA A 145 -36.25 20.77 15.88
CA ALA A 145 -35.80 21.70 16.92
C ALA A 145 -36.06 23.17 16.51
N GLU A 146 -35.79 23.54 15.26
CA GLU A 146 -36.12 24.87 14.71
C GLU A 146 -37.63 25.13 14.72
N GLU A 147 -38.45 24.15 14.35
CA GLU A 147 -39.91 24.26 14.40
C GLU A 147 -40.43 24.44 15.84
N LEU A 148 -39.87 23.71 16.80
CA LEU A 148 -40.20 23.86 18.23
C LEU A 148 -39.79 25.23 18.76
N GLU A 149 -38.63 25.75 18.35
CA GLU A 149 -38.20 27.10 18.72
C GLU A 149 -39.14 28.16 18.13
N ALA A 150 -39.49 28.04 16.85
CA ALA A 150 -40.45 28.93 16.20
C ALA A 150 -41.83 28.88 16.88
N LEU A 151 -42.30 27.69 17.24
CA LEU A 151 -43.56 27.52 17.97
C LEU A 151 -43.48 28.12 19.39
N ALA A 152 -42.35 27.98 20.08
CA ALA A 152 -42.13 28.57 21.39
C ALA A 152 -42.07 30.10 21.35
N VAL A 153 -41.55 30.70 20.26
CA VAL A 153 -41.62 32.15 20.03
C VAL A 153 -43.07 32.58 19.81
N ARG A 154 -43.81 31.93 18.91
CA ARG A 154 -45.23 32.24 18.67
C ARG A 154 -46.09 32.07 19.92
N PHE A 155 -45.83 31.05 20.73
CA PHE A 155 -46.54 30.83 21.99
C PHE A 155 -46.28 31.97 22.98
N ARG A 156 -45.04 32.48 23.06
CA ARG A 156 -44.72 33.67 23.86
C ARG A 156 -45.45 34.90 23.35
N GLU A 157 -45.42 35.17 22.04
CA GLU A 157 -46.15 36.30 21.45
C GLU A 157 -47.66 36.26 21.76
N VAL A 158 -48.28 35.09 21.63
CA VAL A 158 -49.71 34.90 21.96
C VAL A 158 -49.96 35.07 23.45
N SER A 159 -49.04 34.60 24.30
CA SER A 159 -49.13 34.78 25.76
C SER A 159 -49.01 36.25 26.14
N ASP A 160 -48.06 36.98 25.56
CA ASP A 160 -47.86 38.42 25.77
C ASP A 160 -49.10 39.21 25.33
N LEU A 161 -49.68 38.88 24.17
CA LEU A 161 -50.93 39.48 23.71
C LEU A 161 -52.10 39.18 24.67
N ALA A 162 -52.18 37.95 25.19
CA ALA A 162 -53.21 37.58 26.16
C ALA A 162 -53.04 38.36 27.49
N GLU A 163 -51.81 38.55 27.94
CA GLU A 163 -51.50 39.40 29.11
C GLU A 163 -51.85 40.86 28.85
N GLU A 164 -51.51 41.41 27.68
CA GLU A 164 -51.90 42.76 27.27
C GLU A 164 -53.43 42.93 27.27
N ARG A 165 -54.16 41.99 26.65
CA ARG A 165 -55.64 41.99 26.66
C ARG A 165 -56.23 41.88 28.05
N LYS A 166 -55.61 41.10 28.94
CA LYS A 166 -56.03 41.02 30.34
C LYS A 166 -55.82 42.35 31.06
N VAL A 167 -54.70 43.04 30.81
CA VAL A 167 -54.46 44.40 31.33
C VAL A 167 -55.48 45.39 30.77
N GLU A 168 -55.78 45.35 29.47
CA GLU A 168 -56.81 46.18 28.83
C GLU A 168 -58.20 45.95 29.45
N LEU A 169 -58.58 44.69 29.70
CA LEU A 169 -59.86 44.35 30.32
C LEU A 169 -59.95 44.88 31.75
N VAL A 170 -58.91 44.68 32.57
CA VAL A 170 -58.88 45.24 33.93
C VAL A 170 -58.92 46.78 33.90
N ALA A 171 -58.24 47.42 32.93
CA ALA A 171 -58.32 48.87 32.74
C ALA A 171 -59.73 49.33 32.30
N ALA A 172 -60.39 48.58 31.41
CA ALA A 172 -61.77 48.86 31.00
C ALA A 172 -62.75 48.65 32.16
N GLU A 173 -62.57 47.61 32.97
CA GLU A 173 -63.40 47.29 34.13
C GLU A 173 -63.26 48.35 35.22
N THR A 174 -62.03 48.77 35.56
CA THR A 174 -61.81 49.90 36.47
C THR A 174 -62.38 51.22 35.92
N LYS A 175 -62.40 51.41 34.60
CA LYS A 175 -63.05 52.57 33.97
C LYS A 175 -64.57 52.49 34.08
N ILE A 176 -65.17 51.32 33.87
CA ILE A 176 -66.59 51.08 34.09
C ILE A 176 -66.92 51.38 35.56
N GLU A 177 -66.15 50.84 36.51
CA GLU A 177 -66.34 51.06 37.94
C GLU A 177 -66.26 52.56 38.31
N ARG A 178 -65.25 53.29 37.80
CA ARG A 178 -65.18 54.75 37.96
C ARG A 178 -66.38 55.47 37.36
N LEU A 179 -66.81 55.09 36.14
CA LEU A 179 -67.99 55.70 35.51
C LEU A 179 -69.26 55.43 36.33
N THR A 180 -69.43 54.20 36.83
CA THR A 180 -70.53 53.84 37.73
C THR A 180 -70.48 54.66 39.01
N ASP A 181 -69.31 54.86 39.61
CA ASP A 181 -69.16 55.69 40.82
C ASP A 181 -69.43 57.17 40.54
N THR A 182 -69.00 57.69 39.38
CA THR A 182 -69.37 59.06 38.97
C THR A 182 -70.87 59.18 38.75
N LEU A 183 -71.51 58.19 38.13
CA LEU A 183 -72.96 58.16 37.92
C LEU A 183 -73.70 58.17 39.27
N ARG A 184 -73.28 57.31 40.21
CA ARG A 184 -73.77 57.32 41.60
C ARG A 184 -73.53 58.67 42.28
N SER A 185 -72.39 59.33 42.03
CA SER A 185 -72.11 60.66 42.61
C SER A 185 -73.00 61.76 42.01
N VAL A 186 -73.28 61.71 40.70
CA VAL A 186 -74.19 62.63 40.02
C VAL A 186 -75.62 62.38 40.44
N GLU A 187 -76.04 61.12 40.61
CA GLU A 187 -77.33 60.75 41.17
C GLU A 187 -77.48 61.28 42.60
N ARG A 188 -76.44 61.16 43.45
CA ARG A 188 -76.44 61.78 44.78
C ARG A 188 -76.54 63.31 44.69
N ALA A 189 -75.74 63.96 43.86
CA ALA A 189 -75.78 65.41 43.67
C ALA A 189 -77.10 65.91 43.05
N SER A 190 -77.75 65.10 42.20
CA SER A 190 -79.07 65.37 41.65
C SER A 190 -80.14 65.19 42.72
N GLY A 191 -80.05 64.15 43.56
CA GLY A 191 -80.90 63.99 44.73
C GLY A 191 -80.74 65.16 45.71
N GLU A 192 -79.51 65.60 45.97
CA GLU A 192 -79.21 66.80 46.75
C GLU A 192 -79.77 68.05 46.09
N LYS A 193 -79.61 68.24 44.78
CA LYS A 193 -80.24 69.34 44.04
C LYS A 193 -81.76 69.27 44.06
N ASP A 194 -82.37 68.09 44.00
CA ASP A 194 -83.82 67.93 44.11
C ASP A 194 -84.29 68.27 45.52
N THR A 195 -83.51 67.92 46.56
CA THR A 195 -83.77 68.40 47.92
C THR A 195 -83.55 69.91 48.05
N LEU A 196 -82.54 70.47 47.39
CA LEU A 196 -82.26 71.90 47.38
C LEU A 196 -83.33 72.67 46.61
N ILE A 197 -83.84 72.13 45.50
CA ILE A 197 -84.97 72.67 44.75
C ILE A 197 -86.21 72.64 45.63
N ARG A 198 -86.45 71.54 46.37
CA ARG A 198 -87.56 71.50 47.36
C ARG A 198 -87.40 72.55 48.45
N LEU A 199 -86.19 72.77 48.95
CA LEU A 199 -85.89 73.82 49.95
C LEU A 199 -86.03 75.23 49.38
N LEU A 200 -85.47 75.51 48.20
CA LEU A 200 -85.60 76.79 47.50
C LEU A 200 -87.03 77.08 47.05
N ARG A 201 -87.85 76.06 46.77
CA ARG A 201 -89.29 76.24 46.52
C ARG A 201 -90.00 76.65 47.81
N ARG A 202 -89.62 76.07 48.96
CA ARG A 202 -90.09 76.49 50.29
C ARG A 202 -89.63 77.90 50.66
N ASP A 203 -88.41 78.28 50.28
CA ASP A 203 -87.85 79.61 50.55
C ASP A 203 -88.37 80.67 49.56
N GLY A 204 -88.65 80.29 48.31
CA GLY A 204 -89.30 81.14 47.30
C GLY A 204 -90.78 81.43 47.62
N ASP A 205 -91.46 80.49 48.28
CA ASP A 205 -92.79 80.73 48.84
C ASP A 205 -92.75 81.66 50.07
N SER A 206 -91.61 81.80 50.76
CA SER A 206 -91.44 82.77 51.88
C SER A 206 -90.84 84.13 51.46
N GLN A 207 -90.19 84.25 50.30
CA GLN A 207 -89.78 85.54 49.73
C GLN A 207 -90.85 86.24 48.87
N ARG A 208 -91.93 85.54 48.48
CA ARG A 208 -93.11 86.17 47.86
C ARG A 208 -93.97 86.99 48.83
N GLU A 209 -93.71 86.92 50.13
CA GLU A 209 -94.43 87.68 51.16
C GLU A 209 -93.70 88.96 51.61
N SER A 210 -92.50 89.26 51.08
CA SER A 210 -91.67 90.38 51.60
C SER A 210 -90.87 91.17 50.54
N ALA A 211 -91.44 91.50 49.38
CA ALA A 211 -90.81 92.47 48.47
C ALA A 211 -91.76 93.15 47.47
N ALA A 212 -92.80 93.81 47.98
CA ALA A 212 -93.34 95.01 47.34
C ALA A 212 -92.67 96.23 47.99
N THR A 213 -91.65 96.79 47.34
CA THR A 213 -91.24 98.21 47.33
C THR A 213 -89.76 98.37 46.93
N ALA A 214 -89.52 99.40 46.11
CA ALA A 214 -88.26 100.10 45.87
C ALA A 214 -87.13 99.35 45.12
N GLY A 215 -86.91 99.79 43.88
CA GLY A 215 -85.66 99.61 43.17
C GLY A 215 -84.64 100.71 43.48
N SER A 216 -83.36 100.45 43.16
CA SER A 216 -82.59 101.20 42.16
C SER A 216 -81.11 100.81 42.18
N SER A 217 -80.50 100.96 41.00
CA SER A 217 -79.10 101.38 40.80
C SER A 217 -77.95 100.38 41.00
N GLY A 218 -77.29 100.04 39.88
CA GLY A 218 -75.85 100.34 39.74
C GLY A 218 -74.91 99.24 39.23
N ALA A 219 -74.28 99.52 38.07
CA ALA A 219 -72.93 99.12 37.63
C ALA A 219 -72.66 97.64 37.26
N LYS A 220 -72.45 97.26 35.98
CA LYS A 220 -71.36 97.51 35.00
C LYS A 220 -70.26 96.42 34.99
N ARG A 221 -69.95 95.95 33.75
CA ARG A 221 -68.79 95.15 33.23
C ARG A 221 -68.92 93.63 33.38
N ALA A 222 -68.52 92.75 32.45
CA ALA A 222 -68.00 92.74 31.07
C ALA A 222 -68.13 91.25 30.61
N ALA A 223 -68.64 90.87 29.43
CA ALA A 223 -68.08 90.94 28.08
C ALA A 223 -66.70 90.24 27.87
N GLY A 224 -66.71 89.18 27.05
CA GLY A 224 -65.58 88.70 26.21
C GLY A 224 -64.81 87.50 26.77
N LEU A 225 -64.72 86.33 26.11
CA LEU A 225 -64.09 85.97 24.82
C LEU A 225 -62.79 85.16 25.07
N VAL A 226 -62.73 83.96 24.49
CA VAL A 226 -61.60 83.01 24.27
C VAL A 226 -60.47 83.73 23.48
N PRO A 227 -59.13 83.41 23.48
CA PRO A 227 -58.54 82.06 23.25
C PRO A 227 -57.08 81.72 23.72
N GLY A 228 -56.68 80.44 23.57
CA GLY A 228 -55.41 80.08 22.87
C GLY A 228 -54.13 79.64 23.63
N MET A 229 -53.73 78.38 23.37
CA MET A 229 -52.36 77.85 23.12
C MET A 229 -51.25 77.80 24.20
N LEU A 230 -50.75 76.58 24.44
CA LEU A 230 -49.37 76.09 24.19
C LEU A 230 -49.36 74.56 24.51
N ALA A 231 -49.36 73.69 23.49
CA ALA A 231 -48.20 73.15 22.78
C ALA A 231 -47.52 71.96 23.48
N ALA A 232 -47.75 70.75 22.93
CA ALA A 232 -46.73 69.73 22.67
C ALA A 232 -47.34 68.54 21.88
N ARG A 233 -47.15 68.58 20.55
CA ARG A 233 -47.04 67.42 19.63
C ARG A 233 -45.74 66.66 19.98
N ASN A 234 -45.47 65.39 19.68
CA ASN A 234 -45.83 64.45 18.61
C ASN A 234 -45.39 63.03 19.09
N ALA A 235 -46.13 61.96 18.76
CA ALA A 235 -45.83 60.94 17.74
C ALA A 235 -44.67 59.95 18.02
N ALA A 236 -44.99 58.66 17.96
CA ALA A 236 -44.14 57.44 18.05
C ALA A 236 -43.54 57.04 16.66
N PRO A 237 -42.96 55.83 16.42
CA PRO A 237 -41.77 55.12 16.97
C PRO A 237 -40.75 54.71 15.83
N PRO A 238 -40.05 53.53 15.84
CA PRO A 238 -38.61 53.26 16.13
C PRO A 238 -37.77 52.85 14.86
N PRO A 239 -36.48 52.38 14.88
CA PRO A 239 -36.07 51.02 15.33
C PRO A 239 -34.58 50.81 15.78
N THR A 240 -34.27 49.55 16.17
CA THR A 240 -32.96 48.83 16.27
C THR A 240 -31.90 49.21 17.33
N PRO A 241 -31.46 48.23 18.15
CA PRO A 241 -30.09 48.18 18.69
C PRO A 241 -29.18 47.30 17.83
N ALA A 242 -27.98 47.82 17.55
CA ALA A 242 -26.91 47.13 16.86
C ALA A 242 -26.23 46.08 17.78
N ALA A 243 -25.91 44.94 17.19
CA ALA A 243 -25.04 43.91 17.75
C ALA A 243 -23.58 44.39 17.80
N THR A 244 -22.81 43.99 18.83
CA THR A 244 -21.42 43.52 18.68
C THR A 244 -21.00 42.68 19.90
N ALA A 245 -20.79 41.40 19.61
CA ALA A 245 -19.85 40.42 20.14
C ALA A 245 -19.19 40.59 21.52
N GLU A 246 -19.36 39.57 22.37
CA GLU A 246 -18.26 38.92 23.10
C GLU A 246 -18.32 37.40 22.85
N PRO A 247 -17.17 36.76 22.56
CA PRO A 247 -16.88 35.51 23.26
C PRO A 247 -15.39 35.35 23.66
N LEU A 248 -15.16 34.74 24.81
CA LEU A 248 -13.91 34.09 25.26
C LEU A 248 -14.31 32.77 25.97
N PRO A 249 -13.45 31.73 26.15
CA PRO A 249 -12.05 31.55 25.73
C PRO A 249 -11.64 30.13 25.16
N SER A 250 -10.48 30.09 24.48
CA SER A 250 -9.44 29.00 24.39
C SER A 250 -9.77 27.64 23.72
N PRO A 251 -8.81 26.81 23.22
CA PRO A 251 -7.35 26.99 23.05
C PRO A 251 -6.82 26.79 21.60
N ALA A 252 -5.66 27.39 21.32
CA ALA A 252 -4.87 27.15 20.13
C ALA A 252 -3.73 26.14 20.44
N GLU A 253 -3.74 25.00 19.76
CA GLU A 253 -2.53 24.22 19.46
C GLU A 253 -2.22 24.38 17.96
N PRO A 254 -1.00 24.76 17.56
CA PRO A 254 -0.62 24.81 16.16
C PRO A 254 -0.37 23.40 15.63
N ALA A 255 -1.21 23.00 14.67
CA ALA A 255 -1.00 21.84 13.83
C ALA A 255 0.31 21.98 13.03
N THR A 256 1.14 20.96 13.17
CA THR A 256 2.24 20.54 12.31
C THR A 256 1.94 20.76 10.81
N PRO A 257 2.88 21.29 10.00
CA PRO A 257 2.72 21.33 8.55
C PRO A 257 2.72 19.90 7.98
N PRO A 258 1.93 19.62 6.93
CA PRO A 258 1.93 18.33 6.26
C PRO A 258 3.30 18.06 5.59
N PRO A 259 3.78 16.81 5.54
CA PRO A 259 4.98 16.48 4.79
C PRO A 259 4.76 16.78 3.29
N PRO A 260 5.81 17.16 2.56
CA PRO A 260 5.71 17.46 1.14
C PRO A 260 5.22 16.22 0.39
N ALA A 261 4.25 16.44 -0.50
CA ALA A 261 3.81 15.47 -1.49
C ALA A 261 5.04 14.92 -2.22
N LEU A 262 5.38 13.66 -1.94
CA LEU A 262 6.36 12.92 -2.69
C LEU A 262 5.77 12.68 -4.07
N ALA A 263 6.34 13.38 -5.06
CA ALA A 263 6.16 13.10 -6.46
C ALA A 263 6.37 11.60 -6.71
N SER A 264 5.39 10.97 -7.34
CA SER A 264 5.45 9.62 -7.86
C SER A 264 6.52 9.53 -8.95
N PRO A 265 7.58 8.70 -8.81
CA PRO A 265 8.46 8.40 -9.93
C PRO A 265 7.93 7.13 -10.59
N SER A 266 6.82 7.22 -11.32
CA SER A 266 6.25 6.11 -12.09
C SER A 266 6.43 6.27 -13.60
N ALA A 267 7.46 7.00 -14.05
CA ALA A 267 7.59 7.33 -15.48
C ALA A 267 8.93 6.96 -16.13
N LEU A 268 9.90 6.38 -15.40
CA LEU A 268 11.20 5.98 -15.99
C LEU A 268 11.68 4.57 -15.60
N ALA A 269 10.85 3.75 -14.93
CA ALA A 269 11.23 2.41 -14.47
C ALA A 269 10.61 1.24 -15.26
N GLU A 270 9.62 1.50 -16.12
CA GLU A 270 8.77 0.43 -16.69
C GLU A 270 9.33 -0.20 -17.97
N THR A 271 10.09 0.53 -18.78
CA THR A 271 10.41 0.09 -20.15
C THR A 271 11.42 -1.06 -20.24
N GLY A 272 12.23 -1.31 -19.21
CA GLY A 272 13.23 -2.38 -19.21
C GLY A 272 12.81 -3.66 -18.49
N LEU A 273 11.98 -3.54 -17.45
CA LEU A 273 11.60 -4.66 -16.59
C LEU A 273 10.53 -5.53 -17.26
N ASP A 274 9.58 -4.90 -17.95
CA ASP A 274 8.55 -5.61 -18.73
C ASP A 274 9.16 -6.36 -19.91
N ALA A 275 10.16 -5.78 -20.58
CA ALA A 275 10.86 -6.42 -21.70
C ALA A 275 11.74 -7.61 -21.27
N ALA A 276 12.23 -7.62 -20.03
CA ALA A 276 12.95 -8.77 -19.46
C ALA A 276 11.97 -9.85 -18.97
N LEU A 277 10.88 -9.45 -18.31
CA LEU A 277 9.82 -10.36 -17.85
C LEU A 277 9.14 -11.10 -19.00
N GLU A 278 8.80 -10.41 -20.08
CA GLU A 278 8.19 -11.04 -21.26
C GLU A 278 9.13 -12.03 -21.98
N ARG A 279 10.45 -11.80 -21.96
CA ARG A 279 11.44 -12.76 -22.51
C ARG A 279 11.66 -13.98 -21.64
N THR A 280 11.69 -13.81 -20.32
CA THR A 280 11.74 -14.96 -19.39
C THR A 280 10.46 -15.80 -19.47
N ARG A 281 9.30 -15.19 -19.71
CA ARG A 281 8.05 -15.89 -20.06
C ARG A 281 8.13 -16.67 -21.37
N GLY A 282 8.89 -16.15 -22.33
CA GLY A 282 9.16 -16.78 -23.63
C GLY A 282 10.26 -17.84 -23.64
N GLY A 283 10.88 -18.17 -22.50
CA GLY A 283 11.89 -19.22 -22.40
C GLY A 283 13.26 -18.89 -23.00
N GLY A 284 13.57 -17.62 -23.23
CA GLY A 284 14.89 -17.20 -23.72
C GLY A 284 15.95 -17.21 -22.60
N GLU A 285 17.12 -17.78 -22.86
CA GLU A 285 18.27 -17.67 -21.95
C GLU A 285 18.76 -16.23 -21.90
N LEU A 286 18.83 -15.65 -20.69
CA LEU A 286 19.42 -14.34 -20.46
C LEU A 286 20.94 -14.45 -20.56
N SER A 287 21.58 -13.47 -21.19
CA SER A 287 23.05 -13.36 -21.14
C SER A 287 23.50 -13.23 -19.68
N GLU A 288 24.66 -13.76 -19.33
CA GLU A 288 25.20 -13.74 -17.96
C GLU A 288 25.28 -12.30 -17.41
N ALA A 289 25.62 -11.34 -18.26
CA ALA A 289 25.64 -9.90 -17.93
C ALA A 289 24.23 -9.30 -17.72
N GLU A 290 23.22 -9.78 -18.45
CA GLU A 290 21.83 -9.34 -18.26
C GLU A 290 21.22 -9.95 -16.99
N ALA A 291 21.55 -11.20 -16.69
CA ALA A 291 21.16 -11.86 -15.45
C ALA A 291 21.82 -11.19 -14.23
N GLU A 292 23.07 -10.77 -14.34
CA GLU A 292 23.77 -9.98 -13.31
C GLU A 292 23.12 -8.61 -13.13
N GLY A 293 22.87 -7.88 -14.22
CA GLY A 293 22.17 -6.59 -14.17
C GLY A 293 20.75 -6.69 -13.61
N LEU A 294 20.04 -7.79 -13.87
CA LEU A 294 18.72 -8.06 -13.30
C LEU A 294 18.82 -8.35 -11.80
N ARG A 295 19.79 -9.17 -11.37
CA ARG A 295 20.05 -9.45 -9.95
C ARG A 295 20.35 -8.17 -9.17
N ASP A 296 21.18 -7.28 -9.73
CA ASP A 296 21.52 -6.00 -9.09
C ASP A 296 20.31 -5.07 -8.97
N ARG A 297 19.49 -4.97 -10.02
CA ARG A 297 18.25 -4.18 -9.99
C ARG A 297 17.24 -4.72 -8.97
N ILE A 298 17.04 -6.04 -8.94
CA ILE A 298 16.17 -6.68 -7.95
C ILE A 298 16.69 -6.41 -6.53
N ALA A 299 17.99 -6.50 -6.32
CA ALA A 299 18.59 -6.25 -5.02
C ALA A 299 18.48 -4.77 -4.58
N ALA A 300 18.54 -3.82 -5.52
CA ALA A 300 18.32 -2.40 -5.27
C ALA A 300 16.84 -2.10 -4.91
N VAL A 301 15.89 -2.69 -5.64
CA VAL A 301 14.46 -2.56 -5.34
C VAL A 301 14.13 -3.17 -3.98
N ALA A 302 14.65 -4.38 -3.69
CA ALA A 302 14.47 -5.04 -2.40
C ALA A 302 15.01 -4.17 -1.25
N ALA A 303 16.21 -3.58 -1.42
CA ALA A 303 16.76 -2.66 -0.43
C ALA A 303 15.88 -1.41 -0.22
N GLY A 304 15.36 -0.82 -1.29
CA GLY A 304 14.45 0.33 -1.21
C GLY A 304 13.12 0.01 -0.51
N VAL A 305 12.54 -1.16 -0.78
CA VAL A 305 11.32 -1.62 -0.10
C VAL A 305 11.58 -1.85 1.39
N ILE A 306 12.65 -2.57 1.74
CA ILE A 306 13.03 -2.84 3.14
C ILE A 306 13.30 -1.55 3.91
N HIS A 307 13.98 -0.58 3.29
CA HIS A 307 14.23 0.72 3.90
C HIS A 307 12.91 1.47 4.18
N ARG A 308 11.99 1.53 3.22
CA ARG A 308 10.69 2.19 3.40
C ARG A 308 9.83 1.49 4.45
N THR A 309 9.86 0.16 4.51
CA THR A 309 9.13 -0.59 5.56
C THR A 309 9.75 -0.35 6.92
N ALA A 310 11.08 -0.32 7.05
CA ALA A 310 11.76 0.01 8.30
C ALA A 310 11.42 1.42 8.79
N VAL A 311 11.41 2.42 7.91
CA VAL A 311 11.00 3.80 8.24
C VAL A 311 9.53 3.86 8.68
N ARG A 312 8.64 3.06 8.07
CA ARG A 312 7.22 3.03 8.41
C ARG A 312 6.93 2.31 9.73
N GLU A 313 7.67 1.26 10.04
CA GLU A 313 7.50 0.46 11.27
C GLU A 313 8.16 1.08 12.50
N GLY A 314 9.19 1.93 12.30
CA GLY A 314 9.87 2.64 13.38
C GLY A 314 10.78 1.73 14.24
N PRO A 315 11.25 2.22 15.41
CA PRO A 315 12.33 1.59 16.20
C PRO A 315 11.96 0.26 16.88
N GLY A 316 10.72 -0.21 16.75
CA GLY A 316 10.26 -1.50 17.27
C GLY A 316 10.21 -2.63 16.22
N SER A 317 10.65 -2.38 14.99
CA SER A 317 10.59 -3.36 13.90
C SER A 317 11.53 -4.55 14.12
N PRO A 318 11.11 -5.78 13.78
CA PRO A 318 11.99 -6.95 13.73
C PRO A 318 13.08 -6.84 12.65
N LEU A 319 13.00 -5.85 11.75
CA LEU A 319 14.01 -5.59 10.71
C LEU A 319 15.25 -4.87 11.27
N GLU A 320 15.08 -4.03 12.28
CA GLU A 320 16.17 -3.25 12.89
C GLU A 320 17.31 -4.13 13.44
N PRO A 321 17.06 -5.22 14.20
CA PRO A 321 18.14 -6.09 14.66
C PRO A 321 18.84 -6.85 13.52
N LEU A 322 18.19 -7.06 12.38
CA LEU A 322 18.77 -7.72 11.20
C LEU A 322 19.61 -6.77 10.33
N LEU A 323 19.30 -5.48 10.37
CA LEU A 323 20.05 -4.43 9.66
C LEU A 323 21.26 -3.93 10.45
N ARG A 324 21.28 -4.20 11.78
CA ARG A 324 22.41 -3.94 12.65
C ARG A 324 23.65 -4.71 12.16
N PRO A 325 24.85 -4.11 12.19
CA PRO A 325 26.06 -4.80 11.73
C PRO A 325 26.36 -6.01 12.64
N ALA A 326 26.10 -7.21 12.13
CA ALA A 326 26.86 -8.39 12.51
C ALA A 326 28.21 -8.27 11.79
N GLY A 327 29.32 -8.39 12.54
CA GLY A 327 30.65 -7.95 12.12
C GLY A 327 31.10 -8.35 10.72
N ASP A 328 32.07 -7.57 10.20
CA ASP A 328 32.66 -7.61 8.86
C ASP A 328 32.72 -9.02 8.24
N THR A 329 31.62 -9.39 7.59
CA THR A 329 31.58 -10.56 6.71
C THR A 329 31.99 -10.03 5.34
N PRO A 330 33.05 -10.56 4.71
CA PRO A 330 33.42 -10.16 3.36
C PRO A 330 32.27 -10.57 2.44
N SER A 331 31.43 -9.60 2.11
CA SER A 331 30.44 -9.74 1.03
C SER A 331 31.25 -10.11 -0.21
N GLY A 332 30.81 -11.13 -0.95
CA GLY A 332 31.45 -11.55 -2.19
C GLY A 332 31.49 -10.41 -3.24
N PRO A 333 31.77 -10.71 -4.51
CA PRO A 333 31.81 -9.67 -5.57
C PRO A 333 30.56 -8.77 -5.62
N HIS A 334 29.43 -9.25 -5.08
CA HIS A 334 28.21 -8.47 -4.91
C HIS A 334 28.04 -7.97 -3.47
N ARG A 335 27.79 -6.67 -3.34
CA ARG A 335 27.39 -6.01 -2.08
C ARG A 335 26.12 -6.66 -1.52
N SER A 336 26.02 -6.82 -0.19
CA SER A 336 24.83 -7.43 0.43
C SER A 336 23.62 -6.49 0.38
N ILE A 337 22.40 -7.04 0.46
CA ILE A 337 21.16 -6.22 0.55
C ILE A 337 21.18 -5.37 1.83
N ALA A 338 21.67 -5.91 2.94
CA ALA A 338 21.77 -5.19 4.21
C ALA A 338 22.69 -3.96 4.10
N ASP A 339 23.81 -4.09 3.39
CA ASP A 339 24.71 -2.96 3.11
C ASP A 339 24.06 -1.86 2.26
N ARG A 340 23.25 -2.25 1.26
CA ARG A 340 22.50 -1.31 0.43
C ARG A 340 21.41 -0.59 1.23
N VAL A 341 20.67 -1.29 2.08
CA VAL A 341 19.67 -0.69 2.98
C VAL A 341 20.34 0.33 3.92
N ARG A 342 21.52 0.01 4.46
CA ARG A 342 22.31 0.94 5.29
C ARG A 342 22.80 2.15 4.49
N ALA A 343 23.22 1.96 3.25
CA ALA A 343 23.64 3.06 2.37
C ALA A 343 22.49 4.04 2.09
N LEU A 344 21.29 3.51 1.85
CA LEU A 344 20.06 4.28 1.68
C LEU A 344 19.66 5.02 2.98
N ALA A 345 19.73 4.35 4.13
CA ALA A 345 19.47 4.98 5.43
C ALA A 345 20.47 6.10 5.77
N ALA A 346 21.71 6.01 5.25
CA ALA A 346 22.74 7.04 5.36
C ALA A 346 22.61 8.17 4.32
N GLY A 347 21.57 8.17 3.48
CA GLY A 347 21.28 9.23 2.52
C GLY A 347 22.20 9.25 1.28
N ARG A 348 22.86 8.12 0.95
CA ARG A 348 23.60 7.99 -0.32
C ARG A 348 22.66 7.41 -1.37
N ASP A 349 22.11 8.25 -2.25
CA ASP A 349 21.30 7.81 -3.38
C ASP A 349 22.17 7.07 -4.42
N GLU A 350 21.89 5.77 -4.62
CA GLU A 350 22.55 4.91 -5.62
C GLU A 350 21.98 5.09 -7.06
N THR A 351 21.45 6.26 -7.41
CA THR A 351 20.94 6.51 -8.77
C THR A 351 22.02 6.91 -9.79
N GLN A 352 23.29 6.95 -9.41
CA GLN A 352 24.40 7.05 -10.37
C GLN A 352 25.02 5.68 -10.63
N PRO A 353 24.97 5.17 -11.88
CA PRO A 353 25.76 4.00 -12.24
C PRO A 353 27.23 4.36 -12.03
N SER A 354 27.91 3.59 -11.19
CA SER A 354 29.35 3.68 -10.98
C SER A 354 30.05 3.31 -12.28
N ASP A 355 30.38 4.34 -13.07
CA ASP A 355 31.31 4.28 -14.20
C ASP A 355 32.72 4.04 -13.64
N ALA A 356 33.01 2.78 -13.31
CA ALA A 356 34.34 2.33 -12.91
C ALA A 356 34.86 1.38 -14.00
N PRO A 357 35.98 1.68 -14.67
CA PRO A 357 36.49 0.84 -15.74
C PRO A 357 36.94 -0.52 -15.19
N PRO A 358 36.84 -1.60 -15.98
CA PRO A 358 37.33 -2.90 -15.56
C PRO A 358 38.85 -2.81 -15.37
N ARG A 359 39.32 -3.11 -14.16
CA ARG A 359 40.74 -3.37 -13.94
C ARG A 359 41.11 -4.60 -14.74
N ALA A 360 41.92 -4.38 -15.76
CA ALA A 360 42.71 -5.43 -16.38
C ALA A 360 43.72 -5.93 -15.36
N GLU A 361 43.68 -7.22 -15.05
CA GLU A 361 44.81 -8.06 -14.67
C GLU A 361 44.45 -9.53 -14.90
#